data_AF-B1HTE1-F1
#
_entry.id   AF-B1HTE1-F1
#
_cell.length_a   1.000
_cell.length_b   1.000
_cell.length_c   1.000
_cell.angle_alpha   90.00
_cell.angle_beta   90.00
_cell.angle_gamma   90.00
#
_symmetry.space_group_name_H-M   'P 1'
#
loop_
_entity.id
_entity.type
_entity.pdbx_description
1 polymer ?
#
loop_
_entity_poly.entity_id
_entity_poly.type
_entity_poly.pdbx_seq_one_letter_code
_entity_poly.pdbx_strand_id
1 'polypeptide(L)' 'MFFITCDHSWTNIGDIVNIIWLPAIPLESMDAGVKKSILEDQLRQVVPMLST' A
#
# COMPACT_ATOMS: atom_id res chain seq x y z
N MET A 1 -1.48 14.36 8.41
CA MET A 1 -0.29 13.92 7.66
C MET A 1 -0.21 12.41 7.81
N PHE A 2 -0.21 11.66 6.70
CA PHE A 2 -0.17 10.19 6.71
C PHE A 2 1.15 9.72 6.11
N PHE A 3 1.61 8.54 6.52
CA PHE A 3 2.83 7.91 6.03
C PHE A 3 2.49 6.58 5.37
N ILE A 4 3.26 6.23 4.34
CA ILE A 4 3.10 4.97 3.62
C ILE A 4 4.40 4.17 3.78
N THR A 5 4.27 2.89 4.12
CA THR A 5 5.41 1.99 4.28
C THR A 5 5.15 0.65 3.63
N CYS A 6 6.20 0.02 3.11
CA CYS A 6 6.13 -1.38 2.65
C CYS A 6 6.54 -2.39 3.71
N ASP A 7 7.05 -1.91 4.85
CA ASP A 7 7.52 -2.75 5.93
C ASP A 7 6.41 -2.98 6.95
N HIS A 8 6.01 -4.23 7.12
CA HIS A 8 4.95 -4.63 8.05
C HIS A 8 5.31 -4.30 9.50
N SER A 9 6.60 -4.26 9.85
CA SER A 9 7.06 -4.00 11.23
C SER A 9 6.61 -2.63 11.75
N TRP A 10 6.42 -1.65 10.87
CA TRP A 10 6.00 -0.29 11.22
C TRP A 10 4.52 -0.17 11.62
N THR A 11 3.71 -1.19 11.31
CA THR A 11 2.29 -1.21 11.74
C THR A 11 2.15 -1.29 13.27
N ASN A 12 3.17 -1.79 13.99
CA ASN A 12 3.20 -1.82 15.46
C ASN A 12 3.32 -0.43 16.11
N ILE A 13 3.59 0.62 15.33
CA ILE A 13 3.73 2.01 15.79
C ILE A 13 2.53 2.87 15.35
N GLY A 14 1.51 2.24 14.76
CA GLY A 14 0.35 2.89 14.15
C GLY A 14 -0.50 3.73 15.11
N ASP A 15 -0.43 3.46 16.42
CA ASP A 15 -1.10 4.26 17.44
C ASP A 15 -0.48 5.66 17.66
N ILE A 16 0.78 5.85 17.24
CA ILE A 16 1.52 7.11 17.40
C ILE A 16 1.47 7.93 16.11
N VAL A 17 1.44 7.26 14.96
CA VAL A 17 1.50 7.90 13.64
C VAL A 17 0.59 7.18 12.67
N ASN A 18 -0.16 7.93 11.87
CA ASN A 18 -1.10 7.38 10.90
C ASN A 18 -0.33 6.75 9.71
N ILE A 19 -0.03 5.45 9.83
CA ILE A 19 0.79 4.67 8.89
C ILE A 19 -0.11 3.72 8.11
N ILE A 20 -0.06 3.84 6.79
CA ILE A 20 -0.69 2.91 5.84
C ILE A 20 0.39 1.94 5.37
N TRP A 21 0.19 0.66 5.66
CA TRP A 21 1.06 -0.40 5.15
C TRP A 21 0.57 -0.87 3.78
N LEU A 22 1.50 -0.95 2.83
CA LEU A 22 1.27 -1.43 1.47
C LEU A 22 2.27 -2.52 1.12
N PRO A 23 1.86 -3.76 0.80
CA PRO A 23 2.81 -4.81 0.50
C PRO A 23 3.60 -4.47 -0.76
N ALA A 24 4.92 -4.68 -0.72
CA ALA A 24 5.76 -4.54 -1.89
C ALA A 24 5.34 -5.54 -2.97
N ILE A 25 5.12 -5.06 -4.19
CA ILE A 25 4.81 -5.90 -5.34
C ILE A 25 6.04 -5.92 -6.25
N PRO A 26 6.55 -7.11 -6.62
CA PRO A 26 7.61 -7.21 -7.62
C PRO A 26 7.04 -6.95 -9.02
N LEU A 27 7.04 -5.68 -9.45
CA LEU A 27 6.46 -5.25 -10.72
C LEU A 27 7.41 -5.41 -11.93
N GLU A 28 8.67 -5.79 -11.70
CA GLU A 28 9.72 -5.79 -12.74
C GLU A 28 9.58 -6.98 -13.71
N SER A 29 9.12 -8.12 -13.22
CA SER A 29 8.92 -9.34 -14.03
C SER A 29 7.46 -9.55 -14.46
N MET A 30 6.56 -8.59 -14.19
CA MET A 30 5.14 -8.70 -14.51
C MET A 30 4.84 -8.14 -15.90
N ASP A 31 3.97 -8.84 -16.62
CA ASP A 31 3.39 -8.34 -17.86
C ASP A 31 2.64 -7.02 -17.62
N ALA A 32 2.68 -6.09 -18.58
CA ALA A 32 2.15 -4.74 -18.41
C ALA A 32 0.65 -4.71 -18.04
N GLY A 33 -0.15 -5.66 -18.55
CA GLY A 33 -1.56 -5.78 -18.20
C GLY A 33 -1.77 -6.20 -16.75
N VAL A 34 -0.99 -7.17 -16.28
CA VAL A 34 -1.03 -7.68 -14.89
C VAL A 34 -0.54 -6.61 -13.92
N LYS A 35 0.55 -5.91 -14.26
CA LYS A 35 1.11 -4.80 -13.50
C LYS A 35 0.06 -3.71 -13.23
N LYS A 36 -0.70 -3.32 -14.26
CA LYS A 36 -1.77 -2.32 -14.14
C LYS A 36 -2.89 -2.82 -13.22
N SER A 37 -3.35 -4.05 -13.43
CA SER A 37 -4.43 -4.63 -12.61
C SER A 37 -4.07 -4.70 -11.13
N ILE A 38 -2.84 -5.10 -10.81
CA ILE A 38 -2.38 -5.23 -9.41
C ILE A 38 -2.27 -3.84 -8.75
N LEU A 39 -1.76 -2.84 -9.48
CA LEU A 39 -1.68 -1.46 -8.99
C LEU A 39 -3.07 -0.86 -8.72
N GLU A 40 -4.03 -1.10 -9.62
CA GLU A 40 -5.42 -0.65 -9.43
C GLU A 40 -6.07 -1.33 -8.22
N ASP A 41 -5.81 -2.62 -8.01
CA ASP A 41 -6.34 -3.36 -6.87
C ASP A 41 -5.76 -2.85 -5.54
N GLN A 42 -4.46 -2.59 -5.46
CA GLN A 42 -3.85 -2.00 -4.27
C GLN A 42 -4.38 -0.59 -3.97
N LEU A 43 -4.56 0.25 -4.99
CA LEU A 43 -5.14 1.57 -4.82
C LEU A 43 -6.57 1.50 -4.27
N ARG A 44 -7.39 0.57 -4.78
CA ARG A 44 -8.76 0.35 -4.28
C ARG A 44 -8.80 -0.03 -2.81
N GLN A 45 -7.79 -0.75 -2.32
CA GLN A 45 -7.70 -1.14 -0.91
C GLN A 45 -7.27 0.02 -0.01
N VAL A 46 -6.49 0.97 -0.53
CA VAL A 46 -5.96 2.12 0.26
C VAL A 46 -6.88 3.33 0.25
N VAL A 47 -7.61 3.59 -0.84
CA VAL A 47 -8.55 4.74 -0.95
C VAL A 47 -9.51 4.88 0.25
N PRO A 48 -10.12 3.80 0.78
CA PRO A 48 -10.98 3.88 1.97
C PRO A 48 -10.24 4.39 3.21
N MET A 49 -8.95 4.05 3.35
CA MET A 49 -8.12 4.45 4.48
C MET A 49 -7.72 5.94 4.43
N LEU A 50 -7.77 6.56 3.25
CA LEU A 50 -7.45 7.99 3.05
C LEU A 50 -8.62 8.93 3.30
N SER A 51 -9.85 8.40 3.42
CA SER A 51 -11.07 9.20 3.51
C SER A 51 -11.57 9.40 4.96
N THR A 52 -10.80 8.97 5.95
CA THR A 52 -11.07 9.16 7.40
C THR A 52 -10.40 10.42 7.93
#